data_AF-A0A355DPE0-F1
#
_entry.id   AF-A0A355DPE0-F1
#
_cell.length_a   1.000
_cell.length_b   1.000
_cell.length_c   1.000
_cell.angle_alpha   90.00
_cell.angle_beta   90.00
_cell.angle_gamma   90.00
#
_symmetry.space_group_name_H-M   'P 1'
#
loop_
_entity.id
_entity.type
_entity.pdbx_description
1 polymer ?
#
loop_
_entity_poly.entity_id
_entity_poly.type
_entity_poly.pdbx_seq_one_letter_code
_entity_poly.pdbx_strand_id
1 'polypeptide(L)'
;SDRYSAMTSEAYKPAKELAQWKGKLFDQWYNIKIEDVDIAAPADLVVNQSVAVKTRINLAGLNADDVQVELYQGAISADGQILNGMPVVMDYQGTDGNNDSIYTANISYSASGLQGLSLRVLPKHEHLSNPYEPGLVLWA
;
A
#
# COMPACT_ATOMS: atom_id res chain seq x y z
N SER A 1 45.16 12.18 -16.13
CA SER A 1 44.23 11.03 -16.15
C SER A 1 43.05 11.38 -15.27
N ASP A 2 42.17 12.27 -15.73
CA ASP A 2 41.21 12.98 -14.85
C ASP A 2 39.77 12.95 -15.36
N ARG A 3 39.44 11.95 -16.19
CA ARG A 3 38.09 11.78 -16.75
C ARG A 3 37.32 10.59 -16.19
N TYR A 4 37.91 9.79 -15.30
CA TYR A 4 37.28 8.56 -14.79
C TYR A 4 36.64 8.70 -13.39
N SER A 5 37.00 9.72 -12.62
CA SER A 5 36.53 9.91 -11.24
C SER A 5 35.26 10.75 -11.11
N ALA A 6 34.86 11.49 -12.14
CA ALA A 6 33.65 12.32 -12.10
C ALA A 6 32.36 11.56 -12.44
N MET A 7 32.43 10.43 -13.16
CA MET A 7 31.25 9.65 -13.56
C MET A 7 30.78 8.65 -12.49
N THR A 8 31.58 8.42 -11.44
CA THR A 8 31.25 7.50 -10.35
C THR A 8 30.76 8.21 -9.10
N SER A 9 30.76 9.54 -8.99
CA SER A 9 30.21 10.21 -7.80
C SER A 9 28.68 10.34 -7.82
N GLU A 10 28.09 10.43 -9.00
CA GLU A 10 26.63 10.58 -9.17
C GLU A 10 25.90 9.22 -9.14
N ALA A 11 26.60 8.13 -9.50
CA ALA A 11 26.04 6.78 -9.52
C ALA A 11 25.83 6.14 -8.13
N TYR A 12 26.43 6.69 -7.06
CA TYR A 12 26.33 6.14 -5.70
C TYR A 12 25.33 6.87 -4.81
N LYS A 13 24.88 8.07 -5.18
CA LYS A 13 23.85 8.80 -4.40
C LYS A 13 22.53 8.02 -4.34
N PRO A 14 21.98 7.51 -5.46
CA PRO A 14 20.71 6.76 -5.43
C PRO A 14 20.83 5.46 -4.64
N ALA A 15 21.98 4.79 -4.71
CA ALA A 15 22.22 3.54 -3.98
C ALA A 15 22.31 3.76 -2.47
N LYS A 16 22.94 4.87 -2.04
CA LYS A 16 23.05 5.23 -0.62
C LYS A 16 21.71 5.70 -0.04
N GLU A 17 20.97 6.50 -0.80
CA GLU A 17 19.62 6.94 -0.44
C GLU A 17 18.67 5.76 -0.32
N LEU A 18 18.68 4.83 -1.28
CA LEU A 18 17.89 3.60 -1.20
C LEU A 18 18.28 2.74 0.02
N ALA A 19 19.57 2.63 0.35
CA ALA A 19 20.01 1.88 1.53
C ALA A 19 19.55 2.52 2.85
N GLN A 20 19.61 3.86 2.94
CA GLN A 20 19.10 4.60 4.10
C GLN A 20 17.58 4.48 4.22
N TRP A 21 16.87 4.62 3.10
CA TRP A 21 15.42 4.42 3.03
C TRP A 21 15.04 3.01 3.46
N LYS A 22 15.70 1.96 2.92
CA LYS A 22 15.47 0.56 3.32
C LYS A 22 15.68 0.39 4.84
N GLY A 23 16.76 0.96 5.39
CA GLY A 23 17.02 0.90 6.84
C GLY A 23 15.90 1.52 7.68
N LYS A 24 15.45 2.74 7.33
CA LYS A 24 14.32 3.40 7.99
C LYS A 24 13.02 2.60 7.85
N LEU A 25 12.76 2.08 6.64
CA LEU A 25 11.59 1.27 6.34
C LEU A 25 11.54 0.03 7.25
N PHE A 26 12.60 -0.78 7.30
CA PHE A 26 12.64 -1.99 8.12
C PHE A 26 12.45 -1.70 9.62
N ASP A 27 13.02 -0.60 10.12
CA ASP A 27 12.91 -0.21 11.53
C ASP A 27 11.49 0.21 11.93
N GLN A 28 10.78 0.89 11.02
CA GLN A 28 9.43 1.41 11.30
C GLN A 28 8.30 0.49 10.80
N TRP A 29 8.57 -0.46 9.89
CA TRP A 29 7.54 -1.27 9.23
C TRP A 29 6.61 -1.99 10.21
N TYR A 30 7.18 -2.62 11.24
CA TYR A 30 6.42 -3.37 12.24
C TYR A 30 5.64 -2.49 13.22
N ASN A 31 5.86 -1.17 13.19
CA ASN A 31 5.12 -0.20 13.98
C ASN A 31 3.92 0.38 13.20
N ILE A 32 3.81 0.11 11.90
CA ILE A 32 2.65 0.54 11.09
C ILE A 32 1.39 -0.11 11.65
N LYS A 33 0.35 0.70 11.85
CA LYS A 33 -0.96 0.23 12.34
C LYS A 33 -2.07 0.69 11.42
N ILE A 34 -2.98 -0.22 11.13
CA ILE A 34 -4.22 0.10 10.45
C ILE A 34 -5.23 0.39 11.55
N GLU A 35 -5.53 1.68 11.72
CA GLU A 35 -6.35 2.18 12.82
C GLU A 35 -7.84 1.98 12.53
N ASP A 36 -8.24 2.14 11.27
CA ASP A 36 -9.64 1.99 10.87
C ASP A 36 -9.79 1.71 9.37
N VAL A 37 -10.83 0.96 9.02
CA VAL A 37 -11.22 0.64 7.65
C VAL A 37 -12.73 0.84 7.53
N ASP A 38 -13.13 1.96 6.95
CA ASP A 38 -14.51 2.31 6.69
C ASP A 38 -14.87 1.97 5.24
N ILE A 39 -15.86 1.10 5.09
CA ILE A 39 -16.38 0.65 3.81
C ILE A 39 -17.80 1.20 3.71
N ALA A 40 -18.01 2.17 2.82
CA ALA A 40 -19.31 2.74 2.55
C ALA A 40 -20.15 1.80 1.66
N ALA A 41 -20.27 0.53 2.06
CA ALA A 41 -21.07 -0.46 1.39
C ALA A 41 -22.53 -0.36 1.88
N PRO A 42 -23.52 -0.26 0.97
CA PRO A 42 -24.90 -0.49 1.34
C PRO A 42 -25.10 -1.95 1.78
N ALA A 43 -26.05 -2.19 2.69
CA ALA A 43 -26.36 -3.53 3.22
C ALA A 43 -26.65 -4.57 2.12
N ASP A 44 -27.19 -4.12 0.98
CA ASP A 44 -27.35 -4.90 -0.24
C ASP A 44 -26.36 -4.39 -1.31
N LEU A 45 -25.22 -5.06 -1.39
CA LEU A 45 -24.16 -4.72 -2.34
C LEU A 45 -24.58 -5.18 -3.75
N VAL A 46 -25.05 -4.24 -4.58
CA VAL A 46 -25.50 -4.53 -5.95
C VAL A 46 -24.30 -4.55 -6.90
N VAL A 47 -24.28 -5.53 -7.80
CA VAL A 47 -23.29 -5.66 -8.88
C VAL A 47 -23.19 -4.35 -9.68
N ASN A 48 -21.96 -3.92 -10.00
CA ASN A 48 -21.63 -2.64 -10.66
C ASN A 48 -21.84 -1.35 -9.85
N GLN A 49 -22.11 -1.41 -8.54
CA GLN A 49 -22.01 -0.21 -7.71
C GLN A 49 -20.57 0.06 -7.27
N SER A 50 -20.20 1.34 -7.29
CA SER A 50 -18.94 1.83 -6.74
C SER A 50 -19.08 1.97 -5.23
N VAL A 51 -18.26 1.23 -4.49
CA VAL A 51 -18.14 1.33 -3.04
C VAL A 51 -16.91 2.16 -2.72
N ALA A 52 -17.12 3.25 -1.99
CA ALA A 52 -16.02 4.04 -1.47
C ALA A 52 -15.45 3.35 -0.22
N VAL A 53 -14.14 3.19 -0.19
CA VAL A 53 -13.40 2.65 0.95
C VAL A 53 -12.44 3.71 1.43
N LYS A 54 -12.44 3.95 2.73
CA LYS A 54 -11.57 4.90 3.41
C LYS A 54 -10.85 4.18 4.53
N THR A 55 -9.53 4.31 4.59
CA THR A 55 -8.71 3.67 5.61
C THR A 55 -7.84 4.70 6.30
N ARG A 56 -7.69 4.56 7.61
CA ARG A 56 -6.76 5.36 8.42
C ARG A 56 -5.61 4.47 8.86
N ILE A 57 -4.40 4.88 8.54
CA ILE A 57 -3.18 4.09 8.77
C ILE A 57 -2.16 4.97 9.47
N ASN A 58 -1.71 4.55 10.64
CA ASN A 58 -0.56 5.13 11.30
C ASN A 58 0.72 4.57 10.68
N LEU A 59 1.46 5.42 9.96
CA LEU A 59 2.69 5.02 9.26
C LEU A 59 3.93 4.99 10.16
N ALA A 60 3.80 5.23 11.46
CA ALA A 60 4.90 5.22 12.43
C ALA A 60 6.11 6.11 12.01
N GLY A 61 5.85 7.27 11.41
CA GLY A 61 6.91 8.19 10.96
C GLY A 61 7.50 7.90 9.58
N LEU A 62 6.95 6.92 8.86
CA LEU A 62 7.11 6.79 7.41
C LEU A 62 6.21 7.78 6.67
N ASN A 63 6.62 8.16 5.47
CA ASN A 63 5.84 9.04 4.60
C ASN A 63 4.91 8.22 3.72
N ALA A 64 3.84 8.85 3.22
CA ALA A 64 2.93 8.21 2.28
C ALA A 64 3.62 7.78 0.97
N ASP A 65 4.74 8.39 0.60
CA ASP A 65 5.55 8.02 -0.57
C ASP A 65 6.40 6.76 -0.34
N ASP A 66 6.68 6.40 0.92
CA ASP A 66 7.45 5.22 1.29
C ASP A 66 6.62 3.92 1.19
N VAL A 67 5.30 4.05 1.04
CA VAL A 67 4.35 2.95 1.05
C VAL A 67 3.34 3.06 -0.09
N GLN A 68 2.75 1.92 -0.44
CA GLN A 68 1.62 1.79 -1.33
C GLN A 68 0.55 1.00 -0.61
N VAL A 69 -0.61 1.63 -0.44
CA VAL A 69 -1.78 1.00 0.16
C VAL A 69 -2.67 0.50 -0.96
N GLU A 70 -3.08 -0.75 -0.88
CA GLU A 70 -3.93 -1.38 -1.88
C GLU A 70 -5.05 -2.17 -1.21
N LEU A 71 -6.20 -2.18 -1.85
CA LEU A 71 -7.29 -3.09 -1.55
C LEU A 71 -7.17 -4.29 -2.46
N TYR A 72 -7.13 -5.48 -1.89
CA TYR A 72 -7.17 -6.74 -2.60
C TYR A 72 -8.58 -7.31 -2.51
N GLN A 73 -9.30 -7.27 -3.63
CA GLN A 73 -10.69 -7.71 -3.70
C GLN A 73 -10.86 -8.89 -4.67
N GLY A 74 -11.70 -9.86 -4.32
CA GLY A 74 -12.01 -10.96 -5.22
C GLY A 74 -13.02 -11.95 -4.63
N ALA A 75 -13.33 -12.99 -5.41
CA ALA A 75 -14.25 -14.04 -4.96
C ALA A 75 -13.65 -14.82 -3.79
N ILE A 76 -14.45 -15.16 -2.78
CA ILE A 76 -13.97 -15.99 -1.67
C ILE A 76 -14.18 -17.48 -1.99
N SER A 77 -13.17 -18.31 -1.73
CA SER A 77 -13.29 -19.78 -1.76
C SER A 77 -14.09 -20.30 -0.57
N ALA A 78 -14.51 -21.56 -0.59
CA ALA A 78 -15.14 -22.19 0.57
C ALA A 78 -14.26 -22.15 1.85
N ASP A 79 -12.94 -22.03 1.68
CA ASP A 79 -11.94 -21.96 2.77
C ASP A 79 -11.69 -20.53 3.25
N GLY A 80 -12.43 -19.53 2.76
CA GLY A 80 -12.27 -18.14 3.18
C GLY A 80 -11.14 -17.37 2.47
N GLN A 81 -10.52 -17.94 1.43
CA GLN A 81 -9.41 -17.29 0.71
C GLN A 81 -9.90 -16.48 -0.48
N ILE A 82 -9.28 -15.33 -0.74
CA ILE A 82 -9.56 -14.52 -1.92
C ILE A 82 -8.93 -15.19 -3.15
N LEU A 83 -9.78 -15.62 -4.08
CA LEU A 83 -9.44 -16.20 -5.37
C LEU A 83 -9.42 -15.10 -6.45
N ASN A 84 -8.37 -15.12 -7.28
CA ASN A 84 -8.19 -14.19 -8.40
C ASN A 84 -8.36 -12.71 -7.99
N GLY A 85 -7.82 -12.35 -6.83
CA GLY A 85 -8.01 -11.00 -6.33
C GLY A 85 -7.32 -9.95 -7.21
N MET A 86 -8.01 -8.83 -7.40
CA MET A 86 -7.50 -7.68 -8.11
C MET A 86 -7.05 -6.61 -7.10
N PRO A 87 -5.80 -6.15 -7.17
CA PRO A 87 -5.35 -5.03 -6.36
C PRO A 87 -5.90 -3.71 -6.91
N VAL A 88 -6.40 -2.87 -6.02
CA VAL A 88 -6.83 -1.50 -6.30
C VAL A 88 -5.99 -0.57 -5.44
N VAL A 89 -5.19 0.27 -6.07
CA VAL A 89 -4.34 1.25 -5.37
C VAL A 89 -5.23 2.30 -4.72
N MET A 90 -4.94 2.62 -3.46
CA MET A 90 -5.61 3.69 -2.73
C MET A 90 -4.85 5.01 -2.85
N ASP A 91 -5.60 6.09 -3.04
CA ASP A 91 -5.07 7.45 -3.11
C ASP A 91 -4.90 8.03 -1.71
N TYR A 92 -3.73 8.61 -1.45
CA TYR A 92 -3.46 9.34 -0.22
C TYR A 92 -4.21 10.68 -0.21
N GLN A 93 -4.96 10.94 0.85
CA GLN A 93 -5.80 12.14 1.01
C GLN A 93 -5.27 13.12 2.06
N GLY A 94 -4.08 12.88 2.62
CA GLY A 94 -3.52 13.66 3.72
C GLY A 94 -3.56 12.92 5.06
N THR A 95 -3.26 13.64 6.13
CA THR A 95 -3.36 13.13 7.51
C THR A 95 -4.59 13.68 8.23
N ASP A 96 -5.09 12.92 9.21
CA ASP A 96 -6.12 13.39 10.13
C ASP A 96 -5.52 14.18 11.32
N GLY A 97 -6.37 14.58 12.27
CA GLY A 97 -5.96 15.31 13.47
C GLY A 97 -5.05 14.52 14.43
N ASN A 98 -4.97 13.19 14.28
CA ASN A 98 -4.10 12.31 15.05
C ASN A 98 -2.79 11.99 14.32
N ASN A 99 -2.55 12.63 13.16
CA ASN A 99 -1.42 12.34 12.28
C ASN A 99 -1.48 10.94 11.64
N ASP A 100 -2.67 10.32 11.58
CA ASP A 100 -2.90 9.09 10.83
C ASP A 100 -3.10 9.43 9.34
N SER A 101 -2.46 8.68 8.46
CA SER A 101 -2.57 8.86 7.01
C SER A 101 -3.91 8.30 6.52
N ILE A 102 -4.65 9.12 5.79
CA ILE A 102 -5.94 8.78 5.20
C ILE A 102 -5.72 8.32 3.76
N TYR A 103 -6.23 7.14 3.43
CA TYR A 103 -6.23 6.60 2.07
C TYR A 103 -7.66 6.31 1.63
N THR A 104 -7.96 6.55 0.36
CA THR A 104 -9.28 6.29 -0.21
C THR A 104 -9.19 5.58 -1.55
N ALA A 105 -10.11 4.67 -1.81
CA ALA A 105 -10.29 4.05 -3.12
C ALA A 105 -11.77 3.81 -3.41
N ASN A 106 -12.09 3.73 -4.70
CA ASN A 106 -13.39 3.29 -5.16
C ASN A 106 -13.25 1.90 -5.77
N ILE A 107 -13.98 0.94 -5.23
CA ILE A 107 -14.00 -0.43 -5.72
C ILE A 107 -15.36 -0.77 -6.31
N SER A 108 -15.39 -1.58 -7.36
CA SER A 108 -16.62 -2.12 -7.92
C SER A 108 -16.57 -3.63 -7.96
N TYR A 109 -17.66 -4.27 -7.58
CA TYR A 109 -17.81 -5.71 -7.64
C TYR A 109 -18.50 -6.09 -8.95
N SER A 110 -17.79 -6.86 -9.78
CA SER A 110 -18.27 -7.32 -11.08
C SER A 110 -19.00 -8.66 -11.01
N ALA A 111 -18.83 -9.42 -9.93
CA ALA A 111 -19.42 -10.74 -9.74
C ALA A 111 -20.48 -10.73 -8.64
N SER A 112 -21.60 -11.41 -8.88
CA SER A 112 -22.58 -11.75 -7.85
C SER A 112 -22.05 -12.90 -6.99
N GLY A 113 -22.12 -12.77 -5.66
CA GLY A 113 -21.68 -13.78 -4.70
C GLY A 113 -20.91 -13.21 -3.53
N LEU A 114 -20.39 -14.07 -2.65
CA LEU A 114 -19.55 -13.67 -1.53
C LEU A 114 -18.20 -13.15 -2.04
N GLN A 115 -17.95 -11.86 -1.83
CA GLN A 115 -16.71 -11.19 -2.20
C GLN A 115 -15.91 -10.87 -0.95
N GLY A 116 -14.60 -11.04 -1.04
CA GLY A 116 -13.65 -10.73 0.01
C GLY A 116 -12.93 -9.46 -0.32
N LEU A 117 -12.62 -8.71 0.72
CA LEU A 117 -11.82 -7.51 0.68
C LEU A 117 -10.79 -7.62 1.79
N SER A 118 -9.53 -7.45 1.44
CA SER A 118 -8.43 -7.32 2.40
C SER A 118 -7.59 -6.12 2.02
N LEU A 119 -7.05 -5.43 3.02
CA LEU A 119 -6.13 -4.33 2.79
C LEU A 119 -4.70 -4.84 2.87
N ARG A 120 -3.85 -4.35 1.96
CA ARG A 120 -2.42 -4.58 2.04
C ARG A 120 -1.62 -3.29 1.93
N VAL A 121 -0.51 -3.25 2.64
CA VAL A 121 0.49 -2.18 2.55
C VAL A 121 1.79 -2.77 2.04
N LEU A 122 2.35 -2.14 1.01
CA LEU A 122 3.59 -2.54 0.33
C LEU A 122 4.61 -1.40 0.38
N PRO A 123 5.92 -1.70 0.44
CA PRO A 123 6.94 -0.67 0.29
C PRO A 123 6.89 -0.05 -1.10
N LYS A 124 7.06 1.27 -1.18
CA LYS A 124 7.15 2.02 -2.43
C LYS A 124 8.32 2.99 -2.37
N HIS A 125 9.12 3.01 -3.43
CA HIS A 125 10.17 4.01 -3.61
C HIS A 125 10.51 4.12 -5.10
N GLU A 126 10.84 5.32 -5.58
CA GLU A 126 11.12 5.58 -7.00
C GLU A 126 12.28 4.76 -7.57
N HIS A 127 13.25 4.42 -6.73
CA HIS A 127 14.42 3.61 -7.08
C HIS A 127 14.24 2.10 -6.79
N LEU A 128 13.07 1.68 -6.33
CA LEU A 128 12.79 0.27 -6.07
C LEU A 128 12.36 -0.40 -7.38
N SER A 129 13.06 -1.46 -7.78
CA SER A 129 12.73 -2.17 -9.03
C SER A 129 11.43 -2.97 -8.90
N ASN A 130 11.07 -3.41 -7.69
CA ASN A 130 9.85 -4.15 -7.42
C ASN A 130 9.39 -3.91 -5.96
N PRO A 131 8.12 -3.54 -5.71
CA PRO A 131 7.54 -3.43 -4.36
C PRO A 131 7.73 -4.68 -3.47
N TYR A 132 7.84 -5.86 -4.07
CA TYR A 132 8.03 -7.12 -3.34
C TYR A 132 9.50 -7.44 -3.03
N GLU A 133 10.47 -6.70 -3.57
CA GLU A 133 11.91 -6.92 -3.33
C GLU A 133 12.28 -6.91 -1.83
N PRO A 134 11.70 -6.05 -0.97
CA PRO A 134 11.99 -6.05 0.46
C PRO A 134 11.37 -7.24 1.22
N GLY A 135 10.46 -8.01 0.60
CA GLY A 135 9.74 -9.10 1.26
C GLY A 135 8.77 -8.65 2.37
N LEU A 136 8.46 -7.36 2.43
CA LEU A 136 7.57 -6.76 3.42
C LEU A 136 6.19 -6.58 2.81
N VAL A 137 5.18 -7.28 3.36
CA VAL A 137 3.78 -7.05 3.04
C VAL A 137 3.00 -7.08 4.35
N LEU A 138 2.29 -6.00 4.65
CA LEU A 138 1.36 -5.95 5.77
C LEU A 138 -0.05 -6.23 5.24
N TRP A 139 -0.77 -7.16 5.86
CA TRP A 139 -2.15 -7.50 5.52
C TRP A 139 -3.08 -7.19 6.70
N ALA A 140 -4.33 -6.79 6.39
CA ALA A 140 -5.43 -6.65 7.35
C ALA A 140 -6.78 -7.04 6.73
#